data_AF-A0A0P6W9S4-F1
#
_entry.id   AF-A0A0P6W9S4-F1
#
_cell.length_a   1.000
_cell.length_b   1.000
_cell.length_c   1.000
_cell.angle_alpha   90.00
_cell.angle_beta   90.00
_cell.angle_gamma   90.00
#
_symmetry.space_group_name_H-M   'P 1'
#
loop_
_entity.id
_entity.type
_entity.pdbx_description
1 polymer ?
#
loop_
_entity_poly.entity_id
_entity_poly.type
_entity_poly.pdbx_seq_one_letter_code
_entity_poly.pdbx_strand_id
1 'polypeptide(L)'
;MGDIVAKPETSPAAARVSLTVDLPHGGRIGPEDVDLIETIARERSIVGAGRALGQSYRKTWLMVDALNRMFESRVIDTFPGRRQAGATVTDFGRRLVALYRSAERRANATTARALDEIVASLDWRFEAAVTPADAVTPTARDAAAADRPD
;
A
#
# COMPACT_ATOMS: atom_id res chain seq x y z
N MET A 1 -44.17 19.50 -11.06
CA MET A 1 -44.57 18.15 -10.62
C MET A 1 -43.37 17.24 -10.83
N GLY A 2 -42.62 16.99 -9.75
CA GLY A 2 -41.63 15.91 -9.64
C GLY A 2 -40.39 15.96 -10.52
N ASP A 3 -39.36 16.70 -10.08
CA ASP A 3 -37.97 16.38 -10.43
C ASP A 3 -37.61 15.01 -9.84
N ILE A 4 -37.34 14.02 -10.68
CA ILE A 4 -36.61 12.81 -10.30
C ILE A 4 -35.25 12.94 -10.98
N VAL A 5 -34.36 13.70 -10.33
CA VAL A 5 -32.92 13.56 -10.61
C VAL A 5 -32.53 12.18 -10.07
N ALA A 6 -32.26 11.27 -10.99
CA ALA A 6 -31.68 9.97 -10.68
C ALA A 6 -30.41 10.18 -9.84
N LYS A 7 -30.44 9.69 -8.59
CA LYS A 7 -29.29 9.62 -7.71
C LYS A 7 -28.25 8.71 -8.37
N PRO A 8 -26.99 9.15 -8.58
CA PRO A 8 -25.95 8.24 -9.04
C PRO A 8 -25.74 7.17 -7.96
N GLU A 9 -25.99 5.90 -8.33
CA GLU A 9 -25.84 4.72 -7.47
C GLU A 9 -24.36 4.33 -7.27
N THR A 10 -23.53 5.30 -6.89
CA THR A 10 -22.24 4.96 -6.30
C THR A 10 -22.52 4.61 -4.85
N SER A 11 -22.73 3.32 -4.58
CA SER A 11 -22.86 2.80 -3.22
C SER A 11 -21.76 3.44 -2.36
N PRO A 12 -22.09 4.17 -1.28
CA PRO A 12 -21.08 4.86 -0.49
C PRO A 12 -20.08 3.81 -0.02
N ALA A 13 -18.80 4.05 -0.26
CA ALA A 13 -17.76 3.16 0.25
C ALA A 13 -17.96 3.08 1.77
N ALA A 14 -18.22 1.87 2.28
CA ALA A 14 -18.40 1.65 3.70
C ALA A 14 -17.16 2.16 4.45
N ALA A 15 -17.38 2.83 5.58
CA ALA A 15 -16.28 3.24 6.43
C ALA A 15 -15.45 2.01 6.83
N ARG A 16 -14.13 2.18 6.83
CA ARG A 16 -13.16 1.12 7.14
C ARG A 16 -12.06 1.66 8.02
N VAL A 17 -11.46 0.77 8.80
CA VAL A 17 -10.22 1.04 9.53
C VAL A 17 -9.04 0.47 8.76
N SER A 18 -7.97 1.26 8.67
CA SER A 18 -6.65 0.78 8.25
C SER A 18 -5.83 0.38 9.48
N LEU A 19 -4.97 -0.63 9.33
CA LEU A 19 -4.13 -1.12 10.42
C LEU A 19 -2.66 -0.86 10.13
N THR A 20 -1.96 -0.33 11.13
CA THR A 20 -0.49 -0.29 11.13
C THR A 20 -0.02 -1.06 12.36
N VAL A 21 0.91 -1.99 12.16
CA VAL A 21 1.45 -2.87 13.19
C VAL A 21 2.85 -2.38 13.55
N ASP A 22 3.00 -1.86 14.76
CA ASP A 22 4.31 -1.57 15.35
C ASP A 22 4.90 -2.85 15.96
N LEU A 23 6.17 -3.12 15.67
CA LEU A 23 6.88 -4.31 16.12
C LEU A 23 7.88 -3.93 17.23
N PRO A 24 8.12 -4.82 18.21
CA PRO A 24 8.97 -4.49 19.38
C PRO A 24 10.40 -4.07 19.06
N HIS A 25 10.94 -4.48 17.91
CA HIS A 25 12.28 -4.13 17.44
C HIS A 25 12.32 -2.84 16.61
N GLY A 26 11.26 -2.03 16.63
CA GLY A 26 11.15 -0.75 15.93
C GLY A 26 10.72 -0.86 14.47
N GLY A 27 10.45 -2.06 13.98
CA GLY A 27 9.82 -2.26 12.66
C GLY A 27 8.35 -1.83 12.66
N ARG A 28 7.83 -1.49 11.48
CA ARG A 28 6.43 -1.10 11.28
C ARG A 28 5.92 -1.69 9.97
N ILE A 29 4.73 -2.29 9.99
CA ILE A 29 4.06 -2.82 8.79
C ILE A 29 2.72 -2.13 8.63
N GLY A 30 2.47 -1.54 7.46
CA GLY A 30 1.21 -0.88 7.13
C GLY A 30 0.56 -1.39 5.84
N PRO A 31 -0.55 -0.76 5.44
CA PRO A 31 -1.25 -1.09 4.20
C PRO A 31 -0.33 -0.96 2.97
N GLU A 32 0.50 0.08 2.92
CA GLU A 32 1.43 0.32 1.80
C GLU A 32 2.41 -0.84 1.59
N ASP A 33 2.91 -1.45 2.68
CA ASP A 33 3.83 -2.58 2.61
C ASP A 33 3.15 -3.83 2.05
N VAL A 34 1.91 -4.07 2.47
CA VAL A 34 1.12 -5.24 2.08
C VAL A 34 0.69 -5.11 0.62
N ASP A 35 0.25 -3.93 0.20
CA ASP A 35 -0.09 -3.62 -1.19
C ASP A 35 1.15 -3.78 -2.10
N LEU A 36 2.34 -3.40 -1.62
CA LEU A 36 3.61 -3.64 -2.33
C LEU A 36 3.90 -5.13 -2.50
N ILE A 37 3.79 -5.93 -1.44
CA ILE A 37 4.05 -7.37 -1.52
C ILE A 37 3.08 -8.04 -2.48
N GLU A 38 1.77 -7.75 -2.37
CA GLU A 38 0.74 -8.30 -3.26
C GLU A 38 0.96 -7.88 -4.72
N THR A 39 1.36 -6.62 -4.95
CA THR A 39 1.67 -6.14 -6.29
C THR A 39 2.91 -6.82 -6.87
N ILE A 40 3.96 -7.02 -6.08
CA ILE A 40 5.15 -7.78 -6.52
C ILE A 40 4.78 -9.23 -6.84
N ALA A 41 3.85 -9.85 -6.12
CA ALA A 41 3.38 -11.20 -6.43
C ALA A 41 2.73 -11.27 -7.82
N ARG A 42 1.98 -10.23 -8.22
CA ARG A 42 1.36 -10.12 -9.56
C ARG A 42 2.37 -9.75 -10.65
N GLU A 43 3.14 -8.69 -10.44
CA GLU A 43 4.02 -8.10 -11.46
C GLU A 43 5.34 -8.86 -11.63
N ARG A 44 5.76 -9.61 -10.61
CA ARG A 44 7.06 -10.31 -10.55
C ARG A 44 8.26 -9.39 -10.82
N SER A 45 8.11 -8.10 -10.49
CA SER A 45 9.08 -7.03 -10.76
C SER A 45 8.90 -5.89 -9.76
N ILE A 46 10.01 -5.39 -9.19
CA ILE A 46 9.99 -4.20 -8.31
C ILE A 46 9.62 -2.96 -9.11
N VAL A 47 10.18 -2.80 -10.31
CA VAL A 47 9.88 -1.65 -11.19
C VAL A 47 8.42 -1.68 -11.64
N GLY A 48 7.92 -2.88 -11.99
CA GLY A 48 6.52 -3.07 -12.36
C GLY A 48 5.58 -2.71 -11.21
N ALA A 49 5.90 -3.19 -9.99
CA ALA A 49 5.12 -2.87 -8.80
C ALA A 49 5.13 -1.37 -8.47
N GLY A 50 6.29 -0.72 -8.53
CA GLY A 50 6.39 0.72 -8.31
C GLY A 50 5.51 1.51 -9.29
N ARG A 51 5.56 1.18 -10.58
CA ARG A 51 4.69 1.81 -11.60
C ARG A 51 3.20 1.57 -11.33
N ALA A 52 2.82 0.35 -10.96
CA ALA A 52 1.43 -0.01 -10.66
C ALA A 52 0.90 0.72 -9.41
N LEU A 53 1.78 1.04 -8.46
CA LEU A 53 1.43 1.75 -7.22
C LEU A 53 1.65 3.27 -7.29
N GLY A 54 2.05 3.82 -8.45
CA GLY A 54 2.38 5.24 -8.59
C GLY A 54 3.61 5.68 -7.77
N GLN A 55 4.47 4.74 -7.37
CA GLN A 55 5.64 5.00 -6.54
C GLN A 55 6.91 5.14 -7.39
N SER A 56 7.83 6.00 -6.95
CA SER A 56 9.14 6.08 -7.57
C SER A 56 9.91 4.76 -7.39
N TYR A 57 10.79 4.44 -8.34
CA TYR A 57 11.65 3.27 -8.24
C TYR A 57 12.43 3.25 -6.92
N ARG A 58 13.00 4.40 -6.52
CA ARG A 58 13.75 4.54 -5.27
C ARG A 58 12.88 4.25 -4.04
N LYS A 59 11.67 4.81 -3.96
CA LYS A 59 10.74 4.53 -2.83
C LYS A 59 10.44 3.03 -2.77
N THR A 60 10.05 2.45 -3.90
CA THR A 60 9.71 1.03 -3.99
C THR A 60 10.87 0.14 -3.54
N TRP A 61 12.09 0.43 -4.00
CA TRP A 61 13.28 -0.33 -3.63
C TRP A 61 13.60 -0.24 -2.14
N LEU A 62 13.50 0.96 -1.55
CA LEU A 62 13.73 1.15 -0.10
C LEU A 62 12.70 0.40 0.74
N MET A 63 11.43 0.34 0.32
CA MET A 63 10.41 -0.45 0.99
C MET A 63 10.73 -1.96 0.91
N VAL A 64 11.15 -2.46 -0.26
CA VAL A 64 11.58 -3.86 -0.41
C VAL A 64 12.80 -4.18 0.48
N ASP A 65 13.79 -3.30 0.54
CA ASP A 65 14.97 -3.46 1.41
C ASP A 65 14.55 -3.50 2.89
N ALA A 66 13.72 -2.55 3.32
CA ALA A 66 13.21 -2.50 4.69
C ALA A 66 12.43 -3.77 5.06
N LEU A 67 11.54 -4.25 4.19
CA LEU A 67 10.79 -5.49 4.40
C LEU A 67 11.70 -6.70 4.55
N ASN A 68 12.73 -6.82 3.73
CA ASN A 68 13.68 -7.93 3.79
C ASN A 68 14.60 -7.89 5.01
N ARG A 69 14.75 -6.73 5.67
CA ARG A 69 15.57 -6.55 6.87
C ARG A 69 14.77 -6.56 8.17
N MET A 70 13.44 -6.48 8.08
CA MET A 70 12.53 -6.47 9.23
C MET A 70 12.35 -7.85 9.87
N PHE A 71 12.67 -8.93 9.14
CA PHE A 71 12.48 -10.31 9.56
C PHE A 71 13.73 -11.14 9.29
N GLU A 72 13.85 -12.29 9.98
CA GLU A 72 14.93 -13.25 9.75
C GLU A 72 14.86 -13.86 8.34
N SER A 73 13.64 -14.12 7.85
CA SER A 73 13.39 -14.62 6.51
C SER A 73 13.06 -13.47 5.56
N ARG A 74 13.64 -13.50 4.35
CA ARG A 74 13.31 -12.53 3.30
C ARG A 74 11.82 -12.60 2.98
N VAL A 75 11.20 -11.44 2.79
CA VAL A 75 9.81 -11.30 2.34
C VAL A 75 9.75 -11.42 0.80
N ILE A 76 10.77 -10.87 0.13
CA ILE A 76 10.88 -10.79 -1.33
C ILE A 76 12.29 -11.20 -1.77
N ASP A 77 12.36 -12.19 -2.65
CA ASP A 77 13.58 -12.51 -3.37
C ASP A 77 13.73 -11.61 -4.59
N THR A 78 14.92 -11.06 -4.78
CA THR A 78 15.25 -10.16 -5.88
C THR A 78 16.29 -10.81 -6.79
N PHE A 79 16.06 -10.75 -8.10
CA PHE A 79 16.92 -11.39 -9.10
C PHE A 79 17.34 -10.36 -10.16
N PRO A 80 18.40 -9.57 -9.90
CA PRO A 80 18.90 -8.59 -10.86
C PRO A 80 19.22 -9.25 -12.21
N GLY A 81 18.84 -8.59 -13.32
CA GLY A 81 19.23 -9.01 -14.67
C GLY A 81 18.51 -10.24 -15.24
N ARG A 82 17.55 -10.86 -14.54
CA ARG A 82 16.78 -11.98 -15.09
C ARG A 82 15.64 -11.52 -16.02
N ARG A 83 15.60 -12.08 -17.24
CA ARG A 83 14.59 -11.76 -18.28
C ARG A 83 13.15 -12.15 -17.93
N GLN A 84 12.94 -13.10 -17.02
CA GLN A 84 11.62 -13.70 -16.77
C GLN A 84 10.93 -13.23 -15.48
N ALA A 85 11.68 -12.90 -14.43
CA ALA A 85 11.17 -12.33 -13.19
C ALA A 85 12.29 -11.60 -12.45
N GLY A 86 12.08 -10.31 -12.15
CA GLY A 86 13.04 -9.47 -11.42
C GLY A 86 12.87 -9.55 -9.90
N ALA A 87 11.70 -9.99 -9.43
CA ALA A 87 11.43 -10.25 -8.02
C ALA A 87 10.33 -11.32 -7.84
N THR A 88 10.32 -11.99 -6.70
CA THR A 88 9.29 -12.97 -6.35
C THR A 88 9.05 -12.93 -4.84
N VAL A 89 7.78 -12.95 -4.43
CA VAL A 89 7.42 -13.03 -3.01
C VAL A 89 7.74 -14.43 -2.48
N THR A 90 8.37 -14.51 -1.30
CA THR A 90 8.70 -15.78 -0.65
C THR A 90 7.45 -16.41 -0.02
N ASP A 91 7.55 -17.68 0.43
CA ASP A 91 6.47 -18.30 1.22
C ASP A 91 6.20 -17.54 2.51
N PHE A 92 7.26 -17.04 3.15
CA PHE A 92 7.13 -16.19 4.32
C PHE A 92 6.38 -14.89 3.99
N GLY A 93 6.71 -14.21 2.90
CA GLY A 93 6.01 -13.00 2.47
C GLY A 93 4.53 -13.23 2.18
N ARG A 94 4.18 -14.35 1.52
CA ARG A 94 2.77 -14.74 1.31
C ARG A 94 2.03 -14.96 2.63
N ARG A 95 2.67 -15.64 3.59
CA ARG A 95 2.10 -15.87 4.91
C ARG A 95 1.93 -14.58 5.70
N LEU A 96 2.88 -13.66 5.60
CA LEU A 96 2.81 -12.35 6.25
C LEU A 96 1.59 -11.56 5.77
N VAL A 97 1.38 -11.49 4.44
CA VAL A 97 0.19 -10.87 3.84
C VAL A 97 -1.10 -11.52 4.34
N ALA A 98 -1.16 -12.85 4.37
CA ALA A 98 -2.35 -13.57 4.84
C ALA A 98 -2.69 -13.24 6.31
N LEU A 99 -1.67 -13.18 7.18
CA LEU A 99 -1.83 -12.80 8.59
C LEU A 99 -2.33 -11.36 8.74
N TYR A 100 -1.73 -10.42 8.01
CA TYR A 100 -2.13 -9.02 8.03
C TYR A 100 -3.57 -8.83 7.54
N ARG A 101 -3.92 -9.37 6.37
CA ARG A 101 -5.28 -9.27 5.81
C ARG A 101 -6.32 -9.94 6.72
N SER A 102 -5.95 -11.01 7.43
CA SER A 102 -6.82 -11.61 8.44
C SER A 102 -7.01 -10.74 9.68
N ALA A 103 -6.00 -9.98 10.10
CA ALA A 103 -6.14 -9.00 11.18
C ALA A 103 -7.02 -7.83 10.73
N GLU A 104 -6.79 -7.31 9.52
CA GLU A 104 -7.58 -6.22 8.91
C GLU A 104 -9.07 -6.57 8.82
N ARG A 105 -9.41 -7.76 8.32
CA ARG A 105 -10.81 -8.21 8.29
C ARG A 105 -11.45 -8.29 9.67
N ARG A 106 -10.72 -8.81 10.67
CA ARG A 106 -11.22 -8.92 12.05
C ARG A 106 -11.40 -7.56 12.70
N ALA A 107 -10.47 -6.62 12.49
CA ALA A 107 -10.58 -5.27 12.99
C ALA A 107 -11.83 -4.59 12.42
N ASN A 108 -11.98 -4.60 11.08
CA ASN A 108 -13.16 -4.02 10.42
C ASN A 108 -14.47 -4.65 10.90
N ALA A 109 -14.53 -5.97 11.05
CA ALA A 109 -15.71 -6.66 11.56
C ALA A 109 -16.04 -6.25 13.02
N THR A 110 -15.01 -6.10 13.87
CA THR A 110 -15.19 -5.73 15.27
C THR A 110 -15.62 -4.27 15.43
N THR A 111 -15.11 -3.38 14.57
CA THR A 111 -15.40 -1.94 14.62
C THR A 111 -16.66 -1.54 13.85
N ALA A 112 -17.31 -2.46 13.13
CA ALA A 112 -18.40 -2.16 12.20
C ALA A 112 -19.50 -1.28 12.82
N ARG A 113 -20.00 -1.61 14.02
CA ARG A 113 -21.04 -0.81 14.70
C ARG A 113 -20.61 0.61 15.01
N ALA A 114 -19.37 0.79 15.47
CA ALA A 114 -18.84 2.13 15.75
C ALA A 114 -18.63 2.92 14.46
N LEU A 115 -18.23 2.26 13.38
CA LEU A 115 -18.11 2.87 12.05
C LEU A 115 -19.48 3.28 11.50
N ASP A 116 -20.52 2.48 11.69
CA ASP A 116 -21.90 2.83 11.30
C ASP A 116 -22.38 4.09 12.03
N GLU A 117 -22.07 4.23 13.32
CA GLU A 117 -22.39 5.43 14.11
C GLU A 117 -21.65 6.67 13.59
N ILE A 118 -20.36 6.53 13.26
CA ILE A 118 -19.59 7.61 12.63
C ILE A 118 -20.21 7.99 11.27
N VAL A 119 -20.55 7.01 10.43
CA VAL A 119 -21.18 7.23 9.12
C VAL A 119 -22.53 7.94 9.24
N ALA A 120 -23.33 7.59 10.25
CA ALA A 120 -24.60 8.25 10.51
C ALA A 120 -24.45 9.72 10.92
N SER A 121 -23.29 10.09 11.49
CA SER A 121 -22.96 11.46 11.93
C SER A 121 -22.34 12.35 10.85
N LEU A 122 -22.07 11.82 9.65
CA LEU A 122 -21.40 12.57 8.58
C LEU A 122 -22.27 13.75 8.09
N ASP A 123 -21.66 14.93 7.98
CA ASP A 123 -22.21 16.00 7.14
C ASP A 123 -21.89 15.69 5.69
N TRP A 124 -22.87 15.14 4.98
CA TRP A 124 -22.74 14.79 3.56
C TRP A 124 -22.54 15.99 2.62
N ARG A 125 -22.62 17.23 3.14
CA ARG A 125 -22.26 18.43 2.39
C ARG A 125 -20.76 18.73 2.42
N PHE A 126 -20.00 18.06 3.29
CA PHE A 126 -18.56 18.23 3.35
C PHE A 126 -17.93 17.75 2.04
N GLU A 127 -17.34 18.68 1.30
CA GLU A 127 -16.44 18.38 0.20
C GLU A 127 -15.01 18.47 0.71
N ALA A 128 -14.26 17.37 0.58
CA ALA A 128 -12.84 17.39 0.90
C ALA A 128 -12.15 18.41 -0.01
N ALA A 129 -11.52 19.43 0.58
CA ALA A 129 -10.58 20.26 -0.15
C ALA A 129 -9.56 19.32 -0.77
N VAL A 130 -9.51 19.28 -2.11
CA VAL A 130 -8.54 18.48 -2.85
C VAL A 130 -7.17 18.81 -2.27
N THR A 131 -6.61 17.88 -1.50
CA THR A 131 -5.20 17.92 -1.13
C THR A 131 -4.57 16.91 -2.07
N PRO A 132 -3.98 17.36 -3.20
CA PRO A 132 -3.19 16.43 -3.99
C PRO A 132 -2.01 16.04 -3.11
N ALA A 133 -1.96 14.76 -2.74
CA ALA A 133 -0.77 14.13 -2.17
C ALA A 133 0.42 14.10 -3.15
N ASP A 134 0.32 14.78 -4.31
CA ASP A 134 1.31 14.82 -5.39
C ASP A 134 2.23 16.06 -5.36
N ALA A 135 2.18 16.91 -4.33
CA ALA A 135 3.16 17.99 -4.16
C ALA A 135 4.50 17.50 -3.55
N VAL A 136 5.04 16.38 -4.05
CA VAL A 136 6.48 16.11 -3.99
C VAL A 136 7.01 16.25 -5.40
N THR A 137 7.22 17.50 -5.80
CA THR A 137 8.08 17.85 -6.93
C THR A 137 9.46 17.24 -6.67
N PRO A 138 10.01 16.41 -7.58
CA PRO A 138 11.41 16.03 -7.49
C PRO A 138 12.25 17.30 -7.59
N THR A 139 12.90 17.69 -6.49
CA THR A 139 13.93 18.70 -6.56
C THR A 139 15.04 18.17 -7.47
N ALA A 140 15.48 18.99 -8.42
CA ALA A 140 16.44 18.65 -9.47
C ALA A 140 17.88 18.46 -8.94
N ARG A 141 18.08 17.71 -7.84
CA ARG A 141 19.39 17.55 -7.19
C ARG A 141 19.90 16.12 -7.02
N ASP A 142 19.14 15.10 -7.39
CA ASP A 142 19.60 13.69 -7.31
C ASP A 142 20.00 13.07 -8.67
N ALA A 143 20.11 13.87 -9.74
CA ALA A 143 20.62 13.38 -11.03
C ALA A 143 22.16 13.22 -11.09
N ALA A 144 22.85 13.36 -9.95
CA ALA A 144 24.31 13.35 -9.90
C ALA A 144 24.84 12.53 -8.71
N ALA A 145 24.70 11.20 -8.77
CA ALA A 145 25.62 10.25 -8.13
C ALA A 145 25.18 8.80 -8.38
N ALA A 146 25.60 8.21 -9.50
CA ALA A 146 25.88 6.78 -9.60
C ALA A 146 26.62 6.50 -10.91
N ASP A 147 27.80 7.11 -11.03
CA ASP A 147 28.90 6.54 -11.80
C ASP A 147 29.48 5.35 -10.99
N ARG A 148 29.16 4.12 -11.45
CA ARG A 148 29.86 2.80 -11.37
C ARG A 148 30.58 2.32 -10.08
N PRO A 149 31.08 1.04 -9.96
CA PRO A 149 31.23 -0.11 -10.90
C PRO A 149 30.51 -1.40 -10.39
N ASP A 150 30.43 -2.58 -11.06
CA ASP A 150 31.35 -3.34 -11.94
C ASP A 150 30.78 -3.70 -13.32
#